data_AF-A0A6G2JGD9-F1
#
_entry.id   AF-A0A6G2JGD9-F1
#
_cell.length_a   1.000
_cell.length_b   1.000
_cell.length_c   1.000
_cell.angle_alpha   90.00
_cell.angle_beta   90.00
_cell.angle_gamma   90.00
#
_symmetry.space_group_name_H-M   'P 1'
#
loop_
_entity.id
_entity.type
_entity.pdbx_description
1 polymer ?
#
loop_
_entity_poly.entity_id
_entity_poly.type
_entity_poly.pdbx_seq_one_letter_code
_entity_poly.pdbx_strand_id
1 'polypeptide(L)'
;MTQVRHDRPTWPGRIPRHKIAELYKKEALGICDEVLIDDVGIGLLVRIEHIFRARKANSGLASCPFCRREIPHDFDPAFLLRCQACNWELVWAEYQKSFQGKHLIASGMTAFLEEYVEKYRVARSPQEKLILIDTLIHRYHWELEGGLTGPGARDLIAGKTSEVIDFLNQLSYGSRSSPEILSTRQEWLDKVRKSRERHASAVEERELKAAKKRQKAEDKKRRSILKAEARQAGRAKRSNSERSNAGEVHDGT
;
A
#
# COMPACT_ATOMS: atom_id res chain seq x y z
N MET A 1 4.12 -30.82 -25.58
CA MET A 1 4.36 -30.59 -24.14
C MET A 1 4.33 -29.08 -23.89
N THR A 2 3.39 -28.57 -23.11
CA THR A 2 3.26 -27.12 -22.88
C THR A 2 4.26 -26.71 -21.78
N GLN A 3 5.23 -25.86 -22.12
CA GLN A 3 6.28 -25.40 -21.21
C GLN A 3 5.69 -24.66 -20.00
N VAL A 4 6.20 -24.96 -18.80
CA VAL A 4 5.83 -24.26 -17.56
C VAL A 4 6.35 -22.83 -17.61
N ARG A 5 5.53 -21.86 -17.18
CA ARG A 5 5.87 -20.43 -17.18
C ARG A 5 6.04 -19.92 -15.75
N HIS A 6 7.02 -19.05 -15.52
CA HIS A 6 7.35 -18.52 -14.18
C HIS A 6 7.37 -16.99 -14.10
N ASP A 7 6.88 -16.31 -15.14
CA ASP A 7 6.95 -14.85 -15.22
C ASP A 7 6.16 -14.18 -14.08
N ARG A 8 6.75 -13.13 -13.51
CA ARG A 8 6.06 -12.29 -12.53
C ARG A 8 4.97 -11.46 -13.22
N PRO A 9 3.82 -11.22 -12.57
CA PRO A 9 2.81 -10.31 -13.10
C PRO A 9 3.36 -8.89 -13.32
N THR A 10 3.06 -8.33 -14.47
CA THR A 10 3.27 -6.90 -14.75
C THR A 10 2.09 -6.09 -14.24
N TRP A 11 2.39 -4.89 -13.71
CA TRP A 11 1.40 -3.99 -13.14
C TRP A 11 1.57 -2.61 -13.81
N PRO A 12 0.49 -1.99 -14.31
CA PRO A 12 0.55 -0.71 -14.98
C PRO A 12 1.05 0.36 -14.01
N GLY A 13 1.80 1.32 -14.55
CA GLY A 13 2.20 2.51 -13.81
C GLY A 13 1.00 3.39 -13.44
N ARG A 14 1.27 4.39 -12.62
CA ARG A 14 0.33 5.49 -12.37
C ARG A 14 0.35 6.46 -13.56
N ILE A 15 -0.74 7.16 -13.80
CA ILE A 15 -0.88 8.12 -14.90
C ILE A 15 0.04 9.31 -14.67
N PRO A 16 0.91 9.66 -15.63
CA PRO A 16 1.76 10.83 -15.52
C PRO A 16 0.95 12.12 -15.40
N ARG A 17 1.30 12.99 -14.44
CA ARG A 17 0.63 14.28 -14.23
C ARG A 17 0.63 15.16 -15.48
N HIS A 18 1.70 15.15 -16.27
CA HIS A 18 1.79 15.98 -17.48
C HIS A 18 0.73 15.61 -18.52
N LYS A 19 0.34 14.34 -18.65
CA LYS A 19 -0.74 13.92 -19.58
C LYS A 19 -2.08 14.49 -19.15
N ILE A 20 -2.37 14.43 -17.84
CA ILE A 20 -3.59 15.03 -17.28
C ILE A 20 -3.54 16.55 -17.46
N ALA A 21 -2.40 17.21 -17.16
CA ALA A 21 -2.25 18.65 -17.35
C ALA A 21 -2.47 19.08 -18.82
N GLU A 22 -1.91 18.32 -19.76
CA GLU A 22 -2.07 18.56 -21.20
C GLU A 22 -3.52 18.37 -21.64
N LEU A 23 -4.21 17.36 -21.09
CA LEU A 23 -5.63 17.12 -21.35
C LEU A 23 -6.47 18.35 -20.99
N TYR A 24 -6.32 18.86 -19.76
CA TYR A 24 -7.04 20.06 -19.31
C TYR A 24 -6.63 21.32 -20.09
N LYS A 25 -5.35 21.44 -20.46
CA LYS A 25 -4.89 22.57 -21.28
C LYS A 25 -5.54 22.58 -22.66
N LYS A 26 -5.65 21.42 -23.32
CA LYS A 26 -6.26 21.28 -24.65
C LYS A 26 -7.77 21.53 -24.58
N GLU A 27 -8.43 21.00 -23.56
CA GLU A 27 -9.85 21.27 -23.28
C GLU A 27 -10.11 22.77 -23.13
N ALA A 28 -9.31 23.48 -22.32
CA ALA A 28 -9.46 24.93 -22.12
C ALA A 28 -9.22 25.77 -23.38
N LEU A 29 -8.54 25.21 -24.38
CA LEU A 29 -8.34 25.82 -25.71
C LEU A 29 -9.44 25.43 -26.71
N GLY A 30 -10.44 24.64 -26.30
CA GLY A 30 -11.47 24.09 -27.17
C GLY A 30 -10.98 22.98 -28.11
N ILE A 31 -9.81 22.39 -27.83
CA ILE A 31 -9.20 21.34 -28.65
C ILE A 31 -9.63 19.97 -28.15
N CYS A 32 -10.38 19.23 -28.96
CA CYS A 32 -10.74 17.84 -28.70
C CYS A 32 -9.61 16.90 -29.16
N ASP A 33 -8.73 16.51 -28.25
CA ASP A 33 -7.70 15.51 -28.51
C ASP A 33 -8.15 14.13 -28.05
N GLU A 34 -8.83 13.41 -28.94
CA GLU A 34 -9.40 12.08 -28.66
C GLU A 34 -8.33 11.05 -28.26
N VAL A 35 -7.13 11.15 -28.84
CA VAL A 35 -6.02 10.23 -28.54
C VAL A 35 -5.55 10.42 -27.11
N LEU A 36 -5.38 11.68 -26.67
CA LEU A 36 -5.01 11.99 -25.30
C LEU A 36 -6.11 11.64 -24.29
N ILE A 37 -7.39 11.88 -24.64
CA ILE A 37 -8.55 11.48 -23.84
C ILE A 37 -8.53 9.96 -23.62
N ASP A 38 -8.33 9.18 -24.68
CA ASP A 38 -8.30 7.73 -24.61
C ASP A 38 -7.07 7.21 -23.87
N ASP A 39 -5.89 7.76 -24.12
CA ASP A 39 -4.66 7.39 -23.42
C ASP A 39 -4.76 7.63 -21.90
N VAL A 40 -5.31 8.78 -21.48
CA VAL A 40 -5.53 9.06 -20.06
C VAL A 40 -6.63 8.16 -19.49
N GLY A 41 -7.79 8.07 -20.14
CA GLY A 41 -8.93 7.35 -19.59
C GLY A 41 -8.78 5.83 -19.60
N ILE A 42 -8.25 5.23 -20.68
CA ILE A 42 -7.89 3.82 -20.72
C ILE A 42 -6.77 3.54 -19.72
N GLY A 43 -5.80 4.43 -19.59
CA GLY A 43 -4.77 4.32 -18.57
C GLY A 43 -5.36 4.22 -17.15
N LEU A 44 -6.29 5.11 -16.82
CA LEU A 44 -7.01 5.10 -15.54
C LEU A 44 -7.80 3.79 -15.37
N LEU A 45 -8.56 3.38 -16.39
CA LEU A 45 -9.33 2.13 -16.39
C LEU A 45 -8.45 0.91 -16.09
N VAL A 46 -7.39 0.72 -16.88
CA VAL A 46 -6.44 -0.41 -16.73
C VAL A 46 -5.79 -0.38 -15.35
N ARG A 47 -5.44 0.80 -14.86
CA ARG A 47 -4.88 0.97 -13.53
C ARG A 47 -5.86 0.55 -12.43
N ILE A 48 -7.11 0.98 -12.51
CA ILE A 48 -8.18 0.64 -11.55
C ILE A 48 -8.45 -0.87 -11.54
N GLU A 49 -8.55 -1.51 -12.71
CA GLU A 49 -8.72 -2.97 -12.80
C GLU A 49 -7.58 -3.72 -12.11
N HIS A 50 -6.33 -3.23 -12.25
CA HIS A 50 -5.19 -3.80 -11.55
C HIS A 50 -5.20 -3.54 -10.03
N ILE A 51 -5.79 -2.44 -9.57
CA ILE A 51 -6.04 -2.23 -8.14
C ILE A 51 -6.98 -3.30 -7.61
N PHE A 52 -8.09 -3.56 -8.30
CA PHE A 52 -9.02 -4.62 -7.90
C PHE A 52 -8.40 -6.01 -7.97
N ARG A 53 -7.56 -6.28 -8.98
CA ARG A 53 -6.80 -7.53 -9.08
C ARG A 53 -5.85 -7.73 -7.89
N ALA A 54 -5.12 -6.70 -7.49
CA ALA A 54 -4.22 -6.78 -6.33
C ALA A 54 -5.00 -6.94 -5.02
N ARG A 55 -6.15 -6.27 -4.90
CA ARG A 55 -7.06 -6.42 -3.75
C ARG A 55 -7.59 -7.85 -3.62
N LYS A 56 -8.06 -8.45 -4.73
CA LYS A 56 -8.48 -9.86 -4.76
C LYS A 56 -7.34 -10.81 -4.35
N ALA A 57 -6.13 -10.57 -4.82
CA ALA A 57 -4.97 -11.35 -4.40
C ALA A 57 -4.70 -11.21 -2.89
N ASN A 58 -4.78 -10.00 -2.35
CA ASN A 58 -4.66 -9.78 -0.90
C ASN A 58 -5.83 -10.37 -0.09
N SER A 59 -6.93 -10.78 -0.73
CA SER A 59 -8.04 -11.49 -0.09
C SER A 59 -8.04 -13.00 -0.37
N GLY A 60 -6.94 -13.55 -0.90
CA GLY A 60 -6.78 -15.00 -1.09
C GLY A 60 -7.09 -15.49 -2.51
N LEU A 61 -7.29 -14.60 -3.48
CA LEU A 61 -7.61 -14.93 -4.88
C LEU A 61 -6.62 -14.25 -5.83
N ALA A 62 -5.49 -14.92 -6.12
CA ALA A 62 -4.52 -14.46 -7.09
C ALA A 62 -5.06 -14.65 -8.52
N SER A 63 -4.67 -13.80 -9.47
CA SER A 63 -5.10 -13.94 -10.87
C SER A 63 -3.90 -14.27 -11.73
N CYS A 64 -4.03 -15.31 -12.56
CA CYS A 64 -3.00 -15.71 -13.52
C CYS A 64 -2.67 -14.54 -14.48
N PRO A 65 -1.38 -14.19 -14.69
CA PRO A 65 -1.00 -13.10 -15.58
C PRO A 65 -1.34 -13.34 -17.05
N PHE A 66 -1.43 -14.60 -17.49
CA PHE A 66 -1.68 -14.95 -18.89
C PHE A 66 -3.15 -15.12 -19.26
N CYS A 67 -3.88 -15.97 -18.53
CA CYS A 67 -5.28 -16.29 -18.85
C CYS A 67 -6.30 -15.65 -17.89
N ARG A 68 -5.85 -14.83 -16.93
CA ARG A 68 -6.67 -14.15 -15.91
C ARG A 68 -7.44 -15.03 -14.92
N ARG A 69 -7.43 -16.36 -15.07
CA ARG A 69 -8.10 -17.29 -14.14
C ARG A 69 -7.67 -17.05 -12.70
N GLU A 70 -8.63 -17.06 -11.80
CA GLU A 70 -8.42 -16.90 -10.37
C GLU A 70 -7.90 -18.20 -9.74
N ILE A 71 -6.98 -18.07 -8.79
CA ILE A 71 -6.27 -19.16 -8.11
C ILE A 71 -6.38 -18.87 -6.61
N PRO A 72 -7.13 -19.68 -5.84
CA PRO A 72 -7.21 -19.53 -4.40
C PRO A 72 -5.87 -19.89 -3.74
N HIS A 73 -5.54 -19.20 -2.65
CA HIS A 73 -4.38 -19.51 -1.79
C HIS A 73 -4.68 -19.19 -0.33
N ASP A 74 -3.94 -19.80 0.59
CA ASP A 74 -4.11 -19.73 2.05
C ASP A 74 -3.17 -18.73 2.74
N PHE A 75 -2.57 -17.85 1.94
CA PHE A 75 -1.58 -16.85 2.36
C PHE A 75 -0.24 -17.39 2.85
N ASP A 76 0.02 -18.71 2.77
CA ASP A 76 1.35 -19.27 3.03
C ASP A 76 2.35 -18.68 2.01
N PRO A 77 3.43 -18.00 2.45
CA PRO A 77 4.47 -17.51 1.56
C PRO A 77 5.04 -18.56 0.62
N ALA A 78 5.07 -19.84 1.01
CA ALA A 78 5.56 -20.95 0.21
C ALA A 78 4.50 -21.56 -0.74
N PHE A 79 3.24 -21.13 -0.66
CA PHE A 79 2.16 -21.65 -1.49
C PHE A 79 2.48 -21.49 -2.99
N LEU A 80 2.41 -22.59 -3.74
CA LEU A 80 2.63 -22.58 -5.19
C LEU A 80 1.33 -22.24 -5.93
N LEU A 81 1.23 -21.03 -6.47
CA LEU A 81 0.13 -20.67 -7.37
C LEU A 81 0.32 -21.44 -8.67
N ARG A 82 -0.57 -22.38 -8.99
CA ARG A 82 -0.57 -23.12 -10.26
C ARG A 82 -1.85 -22.83 -11.05
N CYS A 83 -1.68 -22.33 -12.28
CA CYS A 83 -2.81 -22.13 -13.19
C CYS A 83 -3.05 -23.38 -14.05
N GLN A 84 -4.18 -24.05 -13.83
CA GLN A 84 -4.58 -25.27 -14.57
C GLN A 84 -4.88 -25.03 -16.06
N ALA A 85 -5.08 -23.78 -16.49
CA ALA A 85 -5.44 -23.46 -17.88
C ALA A 85 -4.23 -23.18 -18.78
N CYS A 86 -3.11 -22.72 -18.22
CA CYS A 86 -1.95 -22.29 -19.02
C CYS A 86 -0.59 -22.69 -18.43
N ASN A 87 -0.58 -23.55 -17.41
CA ASN A 87 0.62 -24.08 -16.75
C ASN A 87 1.58 -22.99 -16.23
N TRP A 88 1.05 -21.82 -15.87
CA TRP A 88 1.82 -20.81 -15.16
C TRP A 88 1.94 -21.16 -13.69
N GLU A 89 3.13 -20.96 -13.13
CA GLU A 89 3.47 -21.27 -11.75
C GLU A 89 4.31 -20.16 -11.11
N LEU A 90 3.93 -19.73 -9.91
CA LEU A 90 4.73 -18.81 -9.10
C LEU A 90 4.44 -19.00 -7.61
N VAL A 91 5.47 -18.92 -6.78
CA VAL A 91 5.29 -18.94 -5.32
C VAL A 91 4.58 -17.66 -4.86
N TRP A 92 3.65 -17.78 -3.92
CA TRP A 92 2.83 -16.66 -3.44
C TRP A 92 3.68 -15.47 -2.97
N ALA A 93 4.75 -15.70 -2.21
CA ALA A 93 5.66 -14.62 -1.78
C ALA A 93 6.20 -13.80 -2.96
N GLU A 94 6.55 -14.46 -4.07
CA GLU A 94 7.05 -13.82 -5.28
C GLU A 94 5.95 -13.07 -6.04
N TYR A 95 4.73 -13.63 -6.05
CA TYR A 95 3.55 -12.96 -6.60
C TYR A 95 3.22 -11.70 -5.81
N GLN A 96 3.16 -11.78 -4.48
CA GLN A 96 2.86 -10.66 -3.59
C GLN A 96 3.88 -9.53 -3.75
N LYS A 97 5.16 -9.89 -3.78
CA LYS A 97 6.27 -8.95 -4.01
C LYS A 97 6.15 -8.22 -5.35
N SER A 98 5.52 -8.83 -6.36
CA SER A 98 5.34 -8.18 -7.68
C SER A 98 4.45 -6.93 -7.64
N PHE A 99 3.55 -6.80 -6.66
CA PHE A 99 2.64 -5.65 -6.50
C PHE A 99 2.82 -4.88 -5.19
N GLN A 100 3.64 -5.37 -4.27
CA GLN A 100 3.98 -4.67 -3.05
C GLN A 100 4.62 -3.30 -3.35
N GLY A 101 4.20 -2.26 -2.63
CA GLY A 101 4.74 -0.90 -2.81
C GLY A 101 4.29 -0.19 -4.09
N LYS A 102 3.45 -0.83 -4.94
CA LYS A 102 3.00 -0.25 -6.20
C LYS A 102 1.74 0.62 -6.09
N HIS A 103 1.28 0.95 -4.88
CA HIS A 103 0.08 1.78 -4.64
C HIS A 103 -1.20 1.19 -5.28
N LEU A 104 -1.45 -0.10 -5.07
CA LEU A 104 -2.60 -0.83 -5.60
C LEU A 104 -3.61 -1.19 -4.49
N ILE A 105 -4.16 -0.17 -3.80
CA ILE A 105 -4.91 -0.37 -2.55
C ILE A 105 -6.37 0.15 -2.64
N ALA A 106 -6.68 1.10 -3.52
CA ALA A 106 -8.00 1.77 -3.61
C ALA A 106 -8.40 2.45 -2.29
N SER A 107 -7.48 3.24 -1.72
CA SER A 107 -7.65 3.86 -0.40
C SER A 107 -8.92 4.74 -0.35
N GLY A 108 -10.01 4.25 0.23
CA GLY A 108 -11.27 4.98 0.44
C GLY A 108 -12.22 5.08 -0.75
N MET A 109 -11.75 4.83 -1.96
CA MET A 109 -12.46 5.23 -3.18
C MET A 109 -13.13 4.08 -3.94
N THR A 110 -13.30 2.92 -3.30
CA THR A 110 -13.73 1.70 -4.01
C THR A 110 -14.99 1.94 -4.86
N ALA A 111 -16.02 2.56 -4.27
CA ALA A 111 -17.28 2.82 -4.97
C ALA A 111 -17.12 3.71 -6.21
N PHE A 112 -16.28 4.76 -6.15
CA PHE A 112 -16.05 5.64 -7.30
C PHE A 112 -15.21 4.99 -8.38
N LEU A 113 -14.26 4.14 -7.98
CA LEU A 113 -13.48 3.35 -8.93
C LEU A 113 -14.37 2.35 -9.68
N GLU A 114 -15.32 1.71 -8.97
CA GLU A 114 -16.33 0.83 -9.58
C GLU A 114 -17.23 1.61 -10.55
N GLU A 115 -17.77 2.75 -10.12
CA GLU A 115 -18.60 3.64 -10.96
C GLU A 115 -17.86 4.08 -12.23
N TYR A 116 -16.58 4.47 -12.10
CA TYR A 116 -15.77 4.86 -13.25
C TYR A 116 -15.57 3.71 -14.24
N VAL A 117 -15.22 2.51 -13.76
CA VAL A 117 -15.03 1.33 -14.61
C VAL A 117 -16.30 0.99 -15.40
N GLU A 118 -17.45 1.02 -14.72
CA GLU A 118 -18.74 0.72 -15.33
C GLU A 118 -19.08 1.74 -16.42
N LYS A 119 -19.05 3.03 -16.08
CA LYS A 119 -19.44 4.11 -17.00
C LYS A 119 -18.46 4.30 -18.15
N TYR A 120 -17.15 4.20 -17.90
CA TYR A 120 -16.13 4.45 -18.93
C TYR A 120 -16.17 3.39 -20.04
N ARG A 121 -16.51 2.14 -19.71
CA ARG A 121 -16.62 1.05 -20.70
C ARG A 121 -17.74 1.25 -21.73
N VAL A 122 -18.79 1.98 -21.35
CA VAL A 122 -19.94 2.24 -22.23
C VAL A 122 -19.90 3.62 -22.88
N ALA A 123 -19.05 4.54 -22.40
CA ALA A 123 -18.85 5.87 -22.98
C ALA A 123 -18.34 5.77 -24.43
N ARG A 124 -19.00 6.47 -25.35
CA ARG A 124 -18.67 6.40 -26.79
C ARG A 124 -18.09 7.70 -27.31
N SER A 125 -18.54 8.84 -26.79
CA SER A 125 -18.03 10.15 -27.23
C SER A 125 -16.80 10.59 -26.43
N PRO A 126 -15.90 11.38 -27.04
CA PRO A 126 -14.79 12.02 -26.33
C PRO A 126 -15.25 12.85 -25.13
N GLN A 127 -16.39 13.54 -25.26
CA GLN A 127 -16.96 14.39 -24.22
C GLN A 127 -17.42 13.58 -23.00
N GLU A 128 -18.12 12.45 -23.20
CA GLU A 128 -18.50 11.55 -22.11
C GLU A 128 -17.27 11.02 -21.37
N LYS A 129 -16.25 10.58 -22.11
CA LYS A 129 -14.99 10.09 -21.53
C LYS A 129 -14.29 11.17 -20.71
N LEU A 130 -14.23 12.39 -21.23
CA LEU A 130 -13.64 13.53 -20.57
C LEU A 130 -14.38 13.88 -19.27
N ILE A 131 -15.72 13.90 -19.28
CA ILE A 131 -16.55 14.12 -18.08
C ILE A 131 -16.26 13.06 -17.02
N LEU A 132 -16.11 11.80 -17.41
CA LEU A 132 -15.79 10.72 -16.47
C LEU A 132 -14.39 10.85 -15.88
N ILE A 133 -13.40 11.22 -16.71
CA ILE A 133 -12.04 11.50 -16.25
C ILE A 133 -12.09 12.66 -15.25
N ASP A 134 -12.74 13.76 -15.62
CA ASP A 134 -12.86 14.95 -14.79
C ASP A 134 -13.56 14.64 -13.45
N THR A 135 -14.68 13.93 -13.49
CA THR A 135 -15.43 13.52 -12.29
C THR A 135 -14.53 12.71 -11.35
N LEU A 136 -13.79 11.74 -11.88
CA LEU A 136 -12.87 10.92 -11.07
C LEU A 136 -11.75 11.77 -10.46
N ILE A 137 -11.19 12.71 -11.22
CA ILE A 137 -10.13 13.61 -10.77
C ILE A 137 -10.66 14.58 -9.69
N HIS A 138 -11.87 15.12 -9.84
CA HIS A 138 -12.44 16.08 -8.89
C HIS A 138 -12.92 15.43 -7.58
N ARG A 139 -13.39 14.17 -7.61
CA ARG A 139 -13.80 13.47 -6.39
C ARG A 139 -12.66 13.29 -5.38
N TYR A 140 -11.40 13.39 -5.82
CA TYR A 140 -10.24 13.44 -4.91
C TYR A 140 -10.27 14.59 -3.91
N HIS A 141 -10.95 15.70 -4.22
CA HIS A 141 -11.08 16.83 -3.32
C HIS A 141 -12.16 16.61 -2.25
N TRP A 142 -13.19 15.81 -2.51
CA TRP A 142 -14.33 15.66 -1.60
C TRP A 142 -14.12 14.60 -0.51
N GLU A 143 -13.31 13.57 -0.74
CA GLU A 143 -13.26 12.38 0.13
C GLU A 143 -12.34 12.43 1.37
N LEU A 144 -11.69 13.56 1.65
CA LEU A 144 -10.85 13.68 2.87
C LEU A 144 -11.66 13.75 4.18
N GLU A 145 -13.00 13.71 4.12
CA GLU A 145 -13.88 13.76 5.30
C GLU A 145 -13.88 12.49 6.17
N GLY A 146 -13.35 11.36 5.69
CA GLY A 146 -13.40 10.09 6.43
C GLY A 146 -12.16 9.72 7.27
N GLY A 147 -11.17 10.61 7.40
CA GLY A 147 -9.90 10.24 8.05
C GLY A 147 -9.02 9.29 7.20
N LEU A 148 -9.22 9.30 5.89
CA LEU A 148 -8.39 8.55 4.94
C LEU A 148 -6.92 8.95 5.09
N THR A 149 -6.04 7.94 5.15
CA THR A 149 -4.58 8.05 5.35
C THR A 149 -3.81 8.56 4.12
N GLY A 150 -4.50 9.28 3.23
CA GLY A 150 -3.97 9.92 2.03
C GLY A 150 -5.02 9.99 0.93
N PRO A 151 -4.88 10.93 -0.03
CA PRO A 151 -5.75 11.00 -1.17
C PRO A 151 -5.61 9.72 -1.99
N GLY A 152 -6.71 9.04 -2.31
CA GLY A 152 -6.71 7.89 -3.21
C GLY A 152 -6.06 8.19 -4.58
N ALA A 153 -5.88 9.48 -4.90
CA ALA A 153 -5.20 9.96 -6.10
C ALA A 153 -3.79 9.42 -6.24
N ARG A 154 -3.11 9.16 -5.12
CA ARG A 154 -1.77 8.59 -5.14
C ARG A 154 -1.72 7.18 -5.75
N ASP A 155 -2.85 6.46 -5.77
CA ASP A 155 -2.96 5.11 -6.33
C ASP A 155 -3.13 5.17 -7.86
N LEU A 156 -3.61 6.28 -8.41
CA LEU A 156 -3.84 6.48 -9.86
C LEU A 156 -2.84 7.43 -10.53
N ILE A 157 -2.39 8.50 -9.86
CA ILE A 157 -1.59 9.59 -10.44
C ILE A 157 -0.14 9.51 -9.96
N ALA A 158 0.81 9.66 -10.89
CA ALA A 158 2.23 9.55 -10.62
C ALA A 158 2.78 10.78 -9.88
N GLY A 159 3.50 10.54 -8.78
CA GLY A 159 4.17 11.58 -7.99
C GLY A 159 4.23 11.25 -6.51
N LYS A 160 4.86 12.14 -5.73
CA LYS A 160 4.73 12.14 -4.27
C LYS A 160 3.34 12.64 -3.88
N THR A 161 2.88 12.30 -2.67
CA THR A 161 1.54 12.74 -2.21
C THR A 161 1.37 14.26 -2.22
N SER A 162 2.37 15.02 -1.78
CA SER A 162 2.35 16.49 -1.81
C SER A 162 2.25 17.02 -3.23
N GLU A 163 3.09 16.50 -4.11
CA GLU A 163 3.15 16.81 -5.54
C GLU A 163 1.82 16.51 -6.29
N VAL A 164 1.13 15.43 -5.92
CA VAL A 164 -0.20 15.11 -6.47
C VAL A 164 -1.26 16.06 -5.93
N ILE A 165 -1.22 16.38 -4.64
CA ILE A 165 -2.11 17.36 -4.01
C ILE A 165 -1.96 18.74 -4.66
N ASP A 166 -0.72 19.22 -4.81
CA ASP A 166 -0.44 20.53 -5.39
C ASP A 166 -0.90 20.59 -6.86
N PHE A 167 -0.70 19.49 -7.59
CA PHE A 167 -1.16 19.35 -8.96
C PHE A 167 -2.70 19.41 -9.06
N LEU A 168 -3.43 18.64 -8.25
CA LEU A 168 -4.89 18.65 -8.26
C LEU A 168 -5.45 20.03 -7.87
N ASN A 169 -4.82 20.70 -6.89
CA ASN A 169 -5.18 22.08 -6.54
C ASN A 169 -5.02 23.04 -7.71
N GLN A 170 -3.95 22.93 -8.50
CA GLN A 170 -3.73 23.78 -9.66
C GLN A 170 -4.79 23.56 -10.75
N LEU A 171 -5.31 22.33 -10.88
CA LEU A 171 -6.39 22.04 -11.83
C LEU A 171 -7.73 22.64 -11.38
N SER A 172 -8.07 22.50 -10.09
CA SER A 172 -9.38 22.93 -9.60
C SER A 172 -9.47 24.41 -9.21
N TYR A 173 -8.34 25.07 -8.95
CA TYR A 173 -8.31 26.45 -8.46
C TYR A 173 -7.45 27.33 -9.37
N GLY A 174 -8.12 28.16 -10.18
CA GLY A 174 -7.50 29.11 -11.10
C GLY A 174 -7.62 30.56 -10.63
N SER A 175 -7.00 31.49 -11.35
CA SER A 175 -7.07 32.94 -11.05
C SER A 175 -8.48 33.53 -11.16
N ARG A 176 -9.43 32.80 -11.75
CA ARG A 176 -10.84 33.18 -11.88
C ARG A 176 -11.77 32.45 -10.91
N SER A 177 -11.24 31.63 -9.99
CA SER A 177 -12.06 30.94 -8.98
C SER A 177 -12.75 31.96 -8.09
N SER A 178 -14.04 31.75 -7.81
CA SER A 178 -14.82 32.63 -6.94
C SER A 178 -14.33 32.56 -5.48
N PRO A 179 -14.62 33.58 -4.65
CA PRO A 179 -14.28 33.57 -3.22
C PRO A 179 -14.81 32.33 -2.49
N GLU A 180 -15.98 31.82 -2.84
CA GLU A 180 -16.60 30.62 -2.25
C GLU A 180 -15.76 29.37 -2.56
N ILE A 181 -15.33 29.22 -3.81
CA ILE A 181 -14.47 28.11 -4.25
C ILE A 181 -13.11 28.18 -3.53
N LEU A 182 -12.57 29.38 -3.31
CA LEU A 182 -11.34 29.59 -2.54
C LEU A 182 -11.52 29.28 -1.04
N SER A 183 -12.71 29.52 -0.47
CA SER A 183 -13.03 29.12 0.91
C SER A 183 -13.05 27.59 1.04
N THR A 184 -13.72 26.88 0.12
CA THR A 184 -13.73 25.41 0.09
C THR A 184 -12.30 24.85 -0.04
N ARG A 185 -11.44 25.50 -0.82
CA ARG A 185 -10.00 25.16 -0.89
C ARG A 185 -9.33 25.28 0.47
N GLN A 186 -9.57 26.37 1.19
CA GLN A 186 -8.92 26.61 2.48
C GLN A 186 -9.37 25.58 3.52
N GLU A 187 -10.67 25.27 3.57
CA GLU A 187 -11.22 24.20 4.40
C GLU A 187 -10.58 22.84 4.09
N TRP A 188 -10.40 22.56 2.80
CA TRP A 188 -9.74 21.34 2.36
C TRP A 188 -8.27 21.28 2.76
N LEU A 189 -7.52 22.38 2.61
CA LEU A 189 -6.13 22.47 3.05
C LEU A 189 -6.00 22.24 4.57
N ASP A 190 -6.93 22.78 5.36
CA ASP A 190 -6.99 22.54 6.80
C ASP A 190 -7.29 21.07 7.14
N LYS A 191 -8.20 20.42 6.39
CA LYS A 191 -8.46 18.96 6.53
C LYS A 191 -7.21 18.14 6.20
N VAL A 192 -6.47 18.49 5.14
CA VAL A 192 -5.19 17.85 4.78
C VAL A 192 -4.16 18.02 5.89
N ARG A 193 -3.99 19.25 6.41
CA ARG A 193 -3.06 19.54 7.51
C ARG A 193 -3.38 18.68 8.73
N LYS A 194 -4.64 18.70 9.19
CA LYS A 194 -5.11 17.88 10.33
C LYS A 194 -4.92 16.38 10.10
N SER A 195 -5.09 15.89 8.88
CA SER A 195 -4.83 14.48 8.55
C SER A 195 -3.34 14.14 8.66
N ARG A 196 -2.44 15.02 8.19
CA ARG A 196 -0.98 14.85 8.31
C ARG A 196 -0.53 14.86 9.77
N GLU A 197 -1.05 15.77 10.58
CA GLU A 197 -0.77 15.85 12.03
C GLU A 197 -1.19 14.54 12.73
N ARG A 198 -2.42 14.08 12.50
CA ARG A 198 -2.91 12.80 13.05
C ARG A 198 -2.02 11.62 12.65
N HIS A 199 -1.59 11.56 11.40
CA HIS A 199 -0.68 10.51 10.93
C HIS A 199 0.70 10.60 11.60
N ALA A 200 1.27 11.80 11.73
CA ALA A 200 2.56 12.00 12.39
C ALA A 200 2.51 11.54 13.87
N SER A 201 1.48 11.95 14.61
CA SER A 201 1.27 11.50 15.99
C SER A 201 1.09 9.98 16.10
N ALA A 202 0.36 9.36 15.16
CA ALA A 202 0.18 7.91 15.14
C ALA A 202 1.49 7.14 14.85
N VAL A 203 2.38 7.71 14.03
CA VAL A 203 3.71 7.13 13.77
C VAL A 203 4.58 7.22 15.04
N GLU A 204 4.64 8.39 15.67
CA GLU A 204 5.39 8.61 16.91
C GLU A 204 4.91 7.65 18.03
N GLU A 205 3.59 7.50 18.19
CA GLU A 205 3.01 6.57 19.17
C GLU A 205 3.43 5.11 18.89
N ARG A 206 3.44 4.70 17.61
CA ARG A 206 3.89 3.35 17.20
C ARG A 206 5.37 3.13 17.49
N GLU A 207 6.21 4.13 17.23
CA GLU A 207 7.65 4.08 17.51
C GLU A 207 7.90 3.97 19.02
N LEU A 208 7.20 4.75 19.83
CA LEU A 208 7.28 4.69 21.29
C LEU A 208 6.85 3.30 21.82
N LYS A 209 5.75 2.74 21.28
CA LYS A 209 5.31 1.38 21.62
C LYS A 209 6.34 0.32 21.21
N ALA A 210 6.94 0.46 20.03
CA ALA A 210 7.98 -0.45 19.55
C ALA A 210 9.24 -0.38 20.42
N ALA A 211 9.69 0.82 20.79
CA ALA A 211 10.82 1.04 21.70
C ALA A 211 10.58 0.41 23.08
N LYS A 212 9.41 0.65 23.68
CA LYS A 212 9.02 0.02 24.96
C LYS A 212 9.01 -1.52 24.87
N LYS A 213 8.56 -2.08 23.74
CA LYS A 213 8.56 -3.54 23.52
C LYS A 213 9.99 -4.09 23.42
N ARG A 214 10.90 -3.39 22.74
CA ARG A 214 12.33 -3.75 22.65
C ARG A 214 12.99 -3.73 24.02
N GLN A 215 12.81 -2.65 24.79
CA GLN A 215 13.35 -2.53 26.16
C GLN A 215 12.86 -3.66 27.07
N LYS A 216 11.56 -3.97 27.05
CA LYS A 216 11.01 -5.11 27.82
C LYS A 216 11.63 -6.46 27.42
N ALA A 217 11.92 -6.66 26.13
CA ALA A 217 12.55 -7.89 25.65
C ALA A 217 14.02 -7.98 26.12
N GLU A 218 14.75 -6.88 26.10
CA GLU A 218 16.12 -6.77 26.61
C GLU A 218 16.19 -7.01 28.13
N ASP A 219 15.30 -6.39 28.91
CA ASP A 219 15.20 -6.60 30.36
C ASP A 219 14.90 -8.06 30.69
N LYS A 220 13.97 -8.69 29.95
CA LYS A 220 13.66 -10.12 30.11
C LYS A 220 14.88 -10.99 29.80
N LYS A 221 15.63 -10.68 28.75
CA LYS A 221 16.88 -11.37 28.39
C LYS A 221 17.93 -11.20 29.49
N ARG A 222 18.15 -9.98 29.98
CA ARG A 222 19.10 -9.69 31.08
C ARG A 222 18.74 -10.44 32.36
N ARG A 223 17.46 -10.45 32.77
CA ARG A 223 16.98 -11.25 33.91
C ARG A 223 17.23 -12.75 33.73
N SER A 224 17.06 -13.26 32.51
CA SER A 224 17.32 -14.68 32.22
C SER A 224 18.80 -15.05 32.34
N ILE A 225 19.70 -14.17 31.90
CA ILE A 225 21.16 -14.34 32.02
C ILE A 225 21.58 -14.32 33.49
N LEU A 226 21.18 -13.30 34.25
CA LEU A 226 21.48 -13.21 35.69
C LEU A 226 20.98 -14.43 36.47
N LYS A 227 19.80 -14.95 36.12
CA LYS A 227 19.25 -16.17 36.74
C LYS A 227 20.07 -17.41 36.38
N ALA A 228 20.62 -17.50 35.16
CA ALA A 228 21.49 -18.59 34.73
C ALA A 228 22.85 -18.53 35.45
N GLU A 229 23.46 -17.35 35.54
CA GLU A 229 24.71 -17.12 36.27
C GLU A 229 24.58 -17.46 37.75
N ALA A 230 23.50 -17.02 38.40
CA ALA A 230 23.23 -17.35 39.80
C ALA A 230 23.08 -18.86 40.03
N ARG A 231 22.44 -19.58 39.10
CA ARG A 231 22.32 -21.05 39.14
C ARG A 231 23.68 -21.74 38.98
N GLN A 232 24.54 -21.24 38.09
CA GLN A 232 25.89 -21.77 37.90
C GLN A 232 26.77 -21.55 39.14
N ALA A 233 26.75 -20.34 39.72
CA ALA A 233 27.46 -20.02 40.95
C ALA A 233 26.98 -20.90 42.13
N GLY A 234 25.68 -21.13 42.23
CA GLY A 234 25.11 -22.04 43.23
C GLY A 234 25.57 -23.49 43.07
N ARG A 235 25.70 -23.99 41.83
CA ARG A 235 26.25 -25.32 41.55
C ARG A 235 27.73 -25.43 41.93
N ALA A 236 28.54 -24.43 41.58
CA ALA A 236 29.97 -24.40 41.90
C ALA A 236 30.24 -24.42 43.42
N LYS A 237 29.43 -23.71 44.21
CA LYS A 237 29.54 -23.72 45.68
C LYS A 237 29.24 -25.10 46.28
N ARG A 238 28.21 -25.81 45.78
CA ARG A 238 27.87 -27.16 46.24
C ARG A 238 28.98 -28.18 45.91
N SER A 239 29.53 -28.12 44.70
CA SER A 239 30.64 -29.01 44.32
C SER A 239 31.90 -28.76 45.15
N ASN A 240 32.16 -27.51 45.56
CA ASN A 240 33.28 -27.21 46.45
C ASN A 240 33.04 -27.73 47.89
N SER A 241 31.83 -27.58 48.45
CA SER A 241 31.54 -28.12 49.79
C SER A 241 31.59 -29.65 49.85
N GLU A 242 31.13 -30.33 48.79
CA GLU A 242 31.22 -31.80 48.68
C GLU A 242 32.69 -32.27 48.62
N ARG A 243 33.57 -31.53 47.93
CA ARG A 243 35.01 -31.83 47.93
C ARG A 243 35.68 -31.57 49.28
N SER A 244 35.29 -30.52 50.01
CA SER A 244 35.84 -30.22 51.33
C SER A 244 35.44 -31.27 52.38
N ASN A 245 34.18 -31.73 52.38
CA ASN A 245 33.74 -32.78 53.31
C ASN A 245 34.33 -34.16 53.02
N ALA A 246 34.71 -34.44 51.77
CA ALA A 246 35.36 -35.70 51.41
C ALA A 246 36.83 -35.78 51.90
N GLY A 247 37.44 -34.68 52.35
CA GLY A 247 38.84 -34.62 52.78
C GLY A 247 39.09 -34.94 54.26
N GLU A 248 38.07 -35.01 55.12
CA GLU A 248 38.23 -35.14 56.59
C GLU A 248 38.06 -36.58 57.14
N VAL A 249 37.95 -37.61 56.30
CA VAL A 249 37.65 -39.00 56.74
C VAL A 249 38.91 -39.90 56.85
N HIS A 250 40.12 -39.36 56.73
CA HIS A 250 41.36 -40.14 56.89
C HIS A 250 42.35 -39.44 57.84
N ASP A 251 42.13 -39.58 59.15
CA ASP A 251 43.24 -39.79 60.08
C ASP A 251 42.71 -40.46 61.36
N GLY A 252 42.91 -41.76 61.41
CA GLY A 252 42.51 -42.62 62.50
C GLY A 252 43.44 -43.83 62.48
N THR A 253 44.60 -43.66 63.11
CA THR A 253 45.43 -44.74 63.67
C THR A 253 46.19 -44.20 64.86
#